data_AF-A0A2E7LB90-F1
#
_entry.id   AF-A0A2E7LB90-F1
#
_cell.length_a   1.000
_cell.length_b   1.000
_cell.length_c   1.000
_cell.angle_alpha   90.00
_cell.angle_beta   90.00
_cell.angle_gamma   90.00
#
_symmetry.space_group_name_H-M   'P 1'
#
loop_
_entity.id
_entity.type
_entity.pdbx_description
1 polymer ?
#
loop_
_entity_poly.entity_id
_entity_poly.type
_entity_poly.pdbx_seq_one_letter_code
_entity_poly.pdbx_strand_id
1 'polypeptide(L)'
;MLICEETGWWATAVRRFADDLPLSLLETGSLSACIDLESNCDVLFLIVEVRRSMLDELIPWTLQVRQRWKQAPWVAVTTREMRRSEWFLREAGAAHVLFSPRQIGEAICMLRRHLYAIRYRARSRVEQAFDSFFSDS
;
A
#
# COMPACT_ATOMS: atom_id res chain seq x y z
N MET A 1 -6.88 2.59 -2.86
CA MET A 1 -5.45 2.80 -2.57
C MET A 1 -5.36 3.97 -1.61
N LEU A 2 -4.48 3.91 -0.61
CA LEU A 2 -4.28 4.97 0.36
C LEU A 2 -2.89 5.59 0.19
N ILE A 3 -2.82 6.92 0.21
CA ILE A 3 -1.58 7.68 0.31
C ILE A 3 -1.60 8.45 1.62
N CYS A 4 -0.60 8.23 2.46
CA CYS A 4 -0.34 9.05 3.64
C CYS A 4 0.84 9.97 3.32
N GLU A 5 0.59 11.25 3.08
CA GLU A 5 1.64 12.23 2.80
C GLU A 5 1.28 13.62 3.32
N GLU A 6 2.30 14.45 3.56
CA GLU A 6 2.12 15.85 3.94
C GLU A 6 2.43 16.80 2.76
N THR A 7 3.32 16.40 1.84
CA THR A 7 3.87 17.32 0.83
C THR A 7 3.03 17.47 -0.45
N GLY A 8 2.12 16.55 -0.74
CA GLY A 8 1.26 16.56 -1.94
C GLY A 8 1.95 16.11 -3.24
N TRP A 9 3.27 15.89 -3.20
CA TRP A 9 4.06 15.52 -4.38
C TRP A 9 3.78 14.09 -4.82
N TRP A 10 3.55 13.19 -3.87
CA TRP A 10 3.36 11.77 -4.13
C TRP A 10 1.96 11.47 -4.63
N ALA A 11 0.90 12.10 -4.10
CA ALA A 11 -0.45 11.96 -4.61
C ALA A 11 -0.57 12.48 -6.03
N THR A 12 0.05 13.62 -6.34
CA THR A 12 0.11 14.13 -7.71
C THR A 12 0.78 13.13 -8.65
N ALA A 13 1.90 12.55 -8.23
CA ALA A 13 2.59 11.54 -9.02
C ALA A 13 1.74 10.27 -9.17
N VAL A 14 1.14 9.77 -8.09
CA VAL A 14 0.30 8.57 -8.12
C VAL A 14 -0.90 8.74 -9.05
N ARG A 15 -1.63 9.87 -8.96
CA ARG A 15 -2.77 10.16 -9.86
C ARG A 15 -2.37 10.08 -11.32
N ARG A 16 -1.17 10.57 -11.67
CA ARG A 16 -0.66 10.53 -13.05
C ARG A 16 -0.38 9.11 -13.55
N PHE A 17 0.11 8.22 -12.69
CA PHE A 17 0.52 6.87 -13.12
C PHE A 17 -0.55 5.79 -12.90
N ALA A 18 -1.57 6.09 -12.08
CA ALA A 18 -2.64 5.17 -11.71
C ALA A 18 -4.01 5.55 -12.31
N ASP A 19 -4.05 6.42 -13.31
CA ASP A 19 -5.29 6.96 -13.89
C ASP A 19 -6.21 5.89 -14.50
N ASP A 20 -5.62 4.82 -15.02
CA ASP A 20 -6.29 3.68 -15.63
C ASP A 20 -6.61 2.56 -14.62
N LEU A 21 -6.25 2.72 -13.35
CA LEU A 21 -6.57 1.73 -12.32
C LEU A 21 -7.99 1.96 -11.78
N PRO A 22 -8.81 0.91 -11.64
CA PRO A 22 -10.16 1.01 -11.10
C PRO A 22 -10.13 1.08 -9.56
N LEU A 23 -9.39 2.03 -9.00
CA LEU A 23 -9.22 2.20 -7.55
C LEU A 23 -9.47 3.63 -7.15
N SER A 24 -10.30 3.82 -6.11
CA SER A 24 -10.38 5.10 -5.43
C SER A 24 -9.05 5.40 -4.73
N LEU A 25 -8.59 6.64 -4.87
CA LEU A 25 -7.45 7.18 -4.12
C LEU A 25 -7.98 7.89 -2.87
N LEU A 26 -7.46 7.50 -1.71
CA LEU A 26 -7.66 8.16 -0.43
C LEU A 26 -6.35 8.82 -0.01
N GLU A 27 -6.44 10.01 0.57
CA GLU A 27 -5.28 10.80 0.99
C GLU A 27 -5.41 11.19 2.46
N THR A 28 -4.34 11.01 3.23
CA THR A 28 -4.25 11.40 4.65
C THR A 28 -2.95 12.16 4.90
N GLY A 29 -2.99 13.14 5.83
CA GLY A 29 -1.84 13.98 6.16
C GLY A 29 -0.86 13.40 7.18
N SER A 30 -1.24 12.33 7.88
CA SER A 30 -0.46 11.77 9.00
C SER A 30 -0.68 10.27 9.18
N LEU A 31 0.25 9.62 9.89
CA LEU A 31 0.14 8.20 10.25
C LEU A 31 -1.08 7.91 11.14
N SER A 32 -1.44 8.84 12.04
CA SER A 32 -2.64 8.72 12.86
C SER A 32 -3.91 8.80 12.01
N ALA A 33 -4.02 9.80 11.14
CA ALA A 33 -5.16 9.96 10.23
C ALA A 33 -5.32 8.76 9.29
N CYS A 34 -4.21 8.12 8.90
CA CYS A 34 -4.22 6.86 8.15
C CYS A 34 -4.97 5.77 8.94
N ILE A 35 -4.68 5.56 10.23
CA ILE A 35 -5.33 4.51 11.04
C ILE A 35 -6.78 4.86 11.38
N ASP A 36 -7.07 6.15 11.58
CA ASP A 36 -8.39 6.67 11.97
C ASP A 36 -9.44 6.62 10.84
N LEU A 37 -9.06 6.20 9.63
CA LEU A 37 -10.01 5.96 8.55
C LEU A 37 -11.14 5.03 9.01
N GLU A 38 -12.33 5.20 8.43
CA GLU A 38 -13.50 4.39 8.79
C GLU A 38 -13.25 2.88 8.62
N SER A 39 -13.86 2.08 9.50
CA SER A 39 -13.73 0.62 9.59
C SER A 39 -14.03 -0.11 8.28
N ASN A 40 -14.87 0.48 7.42
CA ASN A 40 -15.33 -0.12 6.17
C ASN A 40 -14.39 0.13 4.98
N CYS A 41 -13.25 0.78 5.20
CA CYS A 41 -12.28 1.05 4.14
C CYS A 41 -11.32 -0.13 3.92
N ASP A 42 -11.55 -0.90 2.85
CA ASP A 42 -10.64 -1.94 2.38
C ASP A 42 -9.47 -1.33 1.59
N VAL A 43 -8.39 -1.02 2.30
CA VAL A 43 -7.16 -0.56 1.67
C VAL A 43 -6.39 -1.75 1.12
N LEU A 44 -6.21 -1.80 -0.20
CA LEU A 44 -5.46 -2.85 -0.89
C LEU A 44 -3.97 -2.52 -1.06
N PHE A 45 -3.57 -1.26 -0.88
CA PHE A 45 -2.22 -0.79 -1.13
C PHE A 45 -2.01 0.56 -0.45
N LEU A 46 -0.88 0.71 0.23
CA LEU A 46 -0.50 1.92 0.96
C LEU A 46 0.77 2.53 0.36
N ILE A 47 0.79 3.85 0.27
CA ILE A 47 1.98 4.63 -0.04
C ILE A 47 2.15 5.62 1.10
N VAL A 48 3.31 5.62 1.75
CA VAL A 48 3.52 6.40 2.98
C VAL A 48 4.75 7.25 2.85
N GLU A 49 4.57 8.56 2.91
CA GLU A 49 5.65 9.51 3.01
C GLU A 49 6.35 9.35 4.36
N VAL A 50 7.62 8.97 4.31
CA VAL A 50 8.44 8.79 5.50
C VAL A 50 9.45 9.92 5.59
N ARG A 51 9.45 10.59 6.74
CA ARG A 51 10.46 11.59 7.12
C ARG A 51 11.24 11.09 8.31
N ARG A 52 12.42 11.69 8.53
CA ARG A 52 13.29 11.32 9.66
C ARG A 52 12.57 11.42 11.02
N SER A 53 11.71 12.43 11.19
CA SER A 53 10.94 12.63 12.41
C SER A 53 9.91 11.54 12.71
N MET A 54 9.58 10.70 11.73
CA MET A 54 8.54 9.67 11.85
C MET A 54 9.10 8.29 12.17
N LEU A 55 10.43 8.12 12.20
CA LEU A 55 11.07 6.80 12.30
C LEU A 55 10.66 6.05 13.57
N ASP A 56 10.53 6.75 14.69
CA ASP A 56 10.16 6.14 15.97
C ASP A 56 8.69 5.69 16.00
N GLU A 57 7.82 6.37 15.24
CA GLU A 57 6.40 6.07 15.15
C GLU A 57 6.08 4.96 14.13
N LEU A 58 7.01 4.67 13.21
CA LEU A 58 6.78 3.70 12.14
C LEU A 58 6.56 2.28 12.66
N ILE A 59 7.34 1.83 13.64
CA ILE A 59 7.21 0.46 14.16
C ILE A 59 5.81 0.23 14.78
N PRO A 60 5.34 1.03 15.75
CA PRO A 60 3.99 0.83 16.28
C PRO A 60 2.90 1.04 15.22
N TRP A 61 3.09 1.96 14.27
CA TRP A 61 2.15 2.16 13.17
C TRP A 61 2.05 0.94 12.25
N THR A 62 3.17 0.32 11.87
CA THR A 62 3.17 -0.87 10.98
C THR A 62 2.46 -2.07 11.60
N LEU A 63 2.52 -2.22 12.93
CA LEU A 63 1.76 -3.24 13.66
C LEU A 63 0.25 -3.01 13.53
N GLN A 64 -0.21 -1.75 13.68
CA GLN A 64 -1.62 -1.38 13.53
C GLN A 64 -2.09 -1.59 12.08
N VAL A 65 -1.29 -1.17 11.10
CA VAL A 65 -1.56 -1.40 9.67
C VAL A 65 -1.70 -2.88 9.36
N ARG A 66 -0.80 -3.72 9.88
CA ARG A 66 -0.86 -5.17 9.66
C ARG A 66 -2.10 -5.81 10.29
N GLN A 67 -2.53 -5.33 11.45
CA GLN A 67 -3.76 -5.82 12.08
C GLN A 67 -5.00 -5.42 11.28
N ARG A 68 -5.02 -4.17 10.78
CA ARG A 68 -6.16 -3.59 10.07
C ARG A 68 -6.28 -4.06 8.62
N TRP A 69 -5.19 -4.01 7.87
CA TRP A 69 -5.14 -4.33 6.44
C TRP A 69 -4.12 -5.43 6.17
N LYS A 70 -4.43 -6.64 6.67
CA LYS A 70 -3.53 -7.82 6.72
C LYS A 70 -2.78 -8.16 5.43
N GLN A 71 -3.30 -7.79 4.26
CA GLN A 71 -2.72 -8.15 2.96
C GLN A 71 -2.24 -6.95 2.16
N ALA A 72 -2.39 -5.74 2.67
CA ALA A 72 -2.06 -4.53 1.93
C ALA A 72 -0.56 -4.24 2.05
N PRO A 73 0.24 -4.41 0.98
CA PRO A 73 1.63 -3.99 1.01
C PRO A 73 1.68 -2.46 1.14
N TRP A 74 2.66 -1.97 1.88
CA TRP A 74 2.95 -0.55 1.95
C TRP A 74 4.29 -0.23 1.32
N VAL A 75 4.35 0.89 0.61
CA VAL A 75 5.56 1.44 -0.02
C VAL A 75 5.95 2.70 0.73
N ALA A 76 7.20 2.76 1.17
CA ALA A 76 7.75 3.98 1.71
C ALA A 76 8.14 4.91 0.57
N VAL A 77 7.72 6.16 0.62
CA VAL A 77 8.18 7.22 -0.28
C VAL A 77 8.90 8.28 0.54
N THR A 78 10.08 8.70 0.11
CA THR A 78 10.91 9.59 0.92
C THR A 78 11.90 10.35 0.05
N THR A 79 12.70 11.23 0.64
CA THR A 79 13.72 12.00 -0.06
C THR A 79 15.03 11.21 -0.15
N ARG A 80 15.91 11.61 -1.07
CA ARG A 80 17.23 10.95 -1.26
C ARG A 80 18.12 10.97 -0.02
N GLU A 81 17.91 11.92 0.89
CA GLU A 81 18.67 12.04 2.15
C GLU A 81 18.43 10.85 3.08
N MET A 82 17.28 10.21 2.96
CA MET A 82 16.89 9.03 3.74
C MET A 82 17.40 7.71 3.15
N ARG A 83 18.23 7.73 2.09
CA ARG A 83 18.75 6.50 1.44
C ARG A 83 19.46 5.56 2.41
N ARG A 84 20.19 6.10 3.39
CA ARG A 84 20.87 5.29 4.42
C ARG A 84 19.90 4.58 5.37
N SER A 85 18.65 5.02 5.43
CA SER A 85 17.59 4.43 6.24
C SER A 85 16.78 3.39 5.47
N GLU A 86 17.11 3.06 4.21
CA GLU A 86 16.34 2.10 3.40
C GLU A 86 16.17 0.76 4.13
N TRP A 87 17.26 0.24 4.71
CA TRP A 87 17.24 -1.03 5.44
C TRP A 87 16.24 -1.00 6.59
N PHE A 88 16.21 0.09 7.36
CA PHE A 88 15.28 0.25 8.48
C PHE A 88 13.82 0.25 8.01
N LEU A 89 13.51 0.93 6.90
CA LEU A 89 12.16 0.95 6.33
C LEU A 89 11.72 -0.43 5.84
N ARG A 90 12.64 -1.21 5.27
CA ARG A 90 12.37 -2.60 4.88
C ARG A 90 12.16 -3.51 6.10
N GLU A 91 12.96 -3.37 7.15
CA GLU A 91 12.77 -4.09 8.42
C GLU A 91 11.44 -3.73 9.11
N ALA A 92 11.01 -2.46 8.99
CA ALA A 92 9.67 -2.03 9.40
C ALA A 92 8.54 -2.63 8.51
N GLY A 93 8.89 -3.35 7.45
CA GLY A 93 7.95 -4.10 6.61
C GLY A 93 7.52 -3.38 5.33
N ALA A 94 8.20 -2.29 4.92
CA ALA A 94 7.96 -1.68 3.63
C ALA A 94 8.27 -2.69 2.51
N ALA A 95 7.31 -2.92 1.63
CA ALA A 95 7.50 -3.80 0.47
C ALA A 95 8.51 -3.20 -0.52
N HIS A 96 8.54 -1.86 -0.62
CA HIS A 96 9.49 -1.12 -1.45
C HIS A 96 9.74 0.28 -0.88
N VAL A 97 10.86 0.89 -1.27
CA VAL A 97 11.25 2.24 -0.85
C VAL A 97 11.60 3.07 -2.08
N LEU A 98 10.95 4.21 -2.24
CA LEU A 98 11.18 5.15 -3.34
C LEU A 98 11.77 6.46 -2.82
N PHE A 99 12.76 6.99 -3.54
CA PHE A 99 13.48 8.21 -3.14
C PHE A 99 13.17 9.42 -4.02
N SER A 100 12.27 9.27 -5.00
CA SER A 100 11.83 10.34 -5.89
C SER A 100 10.44 10.05 -6.47
N PRO A 101 9.57 11.06 -6.62
CA PRO A 101 8.28 10.93 -7.29
C PRO A 101 8.37 10.37 -8.72
N ARG A 102 9.53 10.54 -9.38
CA ARG A 102 9.80 9.97 -10.71
C ARG A 102 9.81 8.44 -10.72
N GLN A 103 10.00 7.81 -9.57
CA GLN A 103 10.02 6.36 -9.42
C GLN A 103 8.65 5.78 -9.10
N ILE A 104 7.60 6.61 -8.97
CA ILE A 104 6.28 6.13 -8.54
C ILE A 104 5.70 5.07 -9.49
N GLY A 105 6.09 5.10 -10.78
CA GLY A 105 5.74 4.06 -11.74
C GLY A 105 6.14 2.66 -11.29
N GLU A 106 7.25 2.51 -10.54
CA GLU A 106 7.65 1.22 -9.95
C GLU A 106 6.61 0.71 -8.94
N ALA A 107 6.12 1.58 -8.05
CA ALA A 107 5.08 1.25 -7.08
C ALA A 107 3.75 0.94 -7.76
N ILE A 108 3.38 1.67 -8.83
CA ILE A 108 2.16 1.37 -9.60
C ILE A 108 2.28 0.02 -10.30
N CYS A 109 3.43 -0.34 -10.85
CA CYS A 109 3.65 -1.68 -11.41
C CYS A 109 3.52 -2.78 -10.34
N MET A 110 3.97 -2.53 -9.11
CA MET A 110 3.72 -3.45 -7.98
C MET A 110 2.24 -3.57 -7.65
N LEU A 111 1.52 -2.45 -7.58
CA LEU A 111 0.08 -2.41 -7.36
C LEU A 111 -0.67 -3.22 -8.43
N ARG A 112 -0.36 -3.05 -9.72
CA ARG A 112 -0.95 -3.84 -10.81
C ARG A 112 -0.76 -5.33 -10.61
N ARG A 113 0.46 -5.76 -10.30
CA ARG A 113 0.77 -7.17 -10.02
C ARG A 113 -0.01 -7.69 -8.81
N HIS A 114 -0.12 -6.87 -7.77
CA HIS A 114 -0.89 -7.21 -6.58
C HIS A 114 -2.39 -7.38 -6.88
N LEU A 115 -3.00 -6.43 -7.60
CA LEU A 115 -4.41 -6.51 -8.03
C LEU A 115 -4.67 -7.73 -8.92
N TYR A 116 -3.75 -8.03 -9.84
CA TYR A 116 -3.83 -9.22 -10.67
C TYR A 116 -3.81 -10.50 -9.82
N ALA A 117 -2.91 -10.58 -8.85
CA ALA A 117 -2.82 -11.73 -7.94
C ALA A 117 -4.07 -11.90 -7.07
N ILE A 118 -4.65 -10.80 -6.56
CA ILE A 118 -5.92 -10.86 -5.81
C ILE A 118 -7.04 -11.40 -6.70
N ARG A 119 -7.20 -10.86 -7.91
CA ARG A 119 -8.23 -11.28 -8.86
C ARG A 119 -8.09 -12.76 -9.23
N TYR A 120 -6.86 -13.21 -9.50
CA TYR A 120 -6.60 -14.60 -9.81
C TYR A 120 -6.99 -15.54 -8.65
N ARG A 121 -6.60 -15.20 -7.41
CA ARG A 121 -6.97 -15.98 -6.21
C ARG A 121 -8.47 -16.01 -5.95
N ALA A 122 -9.18 -14.90 -6.21
CA ALA A 122 -10.63 -14.86 -6.06
C ALA A 122 -11.29 -15.82 -7.05
N ARG A 123 -10.86 -15.80 -8.33
CA ARG A 123 -11.38 -16.69 -9.37
C ARG A 123 -11.14 -18.17 -9.06
N SER A 124 -9.91 -18.53 -8.65
CA SER A 124 -9.58 -19.92 -8.34
C SER A 124 -10.38 -20.46 -7.14
N ARG A 125 -10.72 -19.61 -6.16
CA ARG A 125 -11.59 -20.00 -5.03
C ARG A 125 -13.03 -20.24 -5.45
N VAL A 126 -13.56 -19.43 -6.38
CA VAL A 126 -14.92 -19.62 -6.91
C VAL A 126 -14.99 -20.92 -7.71
N GLU A 127 -13.99 -21.21 -8.54
CA GLU A 127 -13.90 -22.45 -9.31
C GLU A 127 -13.83 -23.68 -8.37
N GLN A 128 -12.98 -23.64 -7.34
CA GLN A 128 -12.92 -24.71 -6.33
C GLN A 128 -14.22 -24.89 -5.54
N ALA A 129 -14.88 -23.79 -5.15
CA ALA A 129 -16.16 -23.86 -4.45
C ALA A 129 -17.23 -24.49 -5.35
N PHE A 130 -17.30 -24.08 -6.61
CA PHE A 130 -18.23 -24.64 -7.59
C PHE A 130 -17.99 -26.15 -7.76
N ASP A 131 -16.75 -26.57 -8.01
CA ASP A 131 -16.42 -28.00 -8.18
C ASP A 131 -16.74 -28.83 -6.93
N SER A 132 -16.50 -28.30 -5.73
CA SER A 132 -16.86 -28.98 -4.47
C SER A 132 -18.38 -29.13 -4.29
N PHE A 133 -19.17 -28.17 -4.77
CA PHE A 133 -20.64 -28.23 -4.68
C PHE A 133 -21.26 -29.29 -5.63
N PHE A 134 -20.61 -29.61 -6.75
CA PHE A 134 -21.11 -30.57 -7.73
C PHE A 134 -20.47 -31.97 -7.65
N SER A 135 -19.45 -32.15 -6.80
CA SER A 135 -18.78 -33.45 -6.60
C SER A 135 -19.41 -34.31 -5.48
N ASP A 136 -20.32 -33.74 -4.69
CA ASP A 136 -21.05 -34.41 -3.60
C ASP A 136 -22.48 -34.85 -4.01
N SER A 137 -22.80 -34.89 -5.33
CA SER A 137 -24.08 -35.34 -5.91
C SER A 137 -23.91 -36.62 -6.73
#